data_AF-A0A371HUW4-F1
#
_entry.id   AF-A0A371HUW4-F1
#
_cell.length_a   1.000
_cell.length_b   1.000
_cell.length_c   1.000
_cell.angle_alpha   90.00
_cell.angle_beta   90.00
_cell.angle_gamma   90.00
#
_symmetry.space_group_name_H-M   'P 1'
#
loop_
_entity.id
_entity.type
_entity.pdbx_description
1 polymer ?
#
loop_
_entity_poly.entity_id
_entity_poly.type
_entity_poly.pdbx_seq_one_letter_code
_entity_poly.pdbx_strand_id
1 'polypeptide(L)'
;MESRTTWMTLIFKYLQNGETPDDPREDLKVIKEAAKYTLMGQHLYRRSFSFPLLRCLEDEESTYIIEEVHEGVCGTHIGGRALASKIARAGYYWPTLRKDYMEYVKKCDKYQKFAEGHKAPPERLHPVTSPWPFFKWGVDILGPFPQAPGQIWHTGQDSLRQRNSICLKRDSRILQRLEDKTIVYFGRTPSVQRLSRSRK
;
A
#
# COMPACT_ATOMS: atom_id res chain seq x y z
N MET A 1 -24.16 21.68 -15.35
CA MET A 1 -23.53 20.72 -14.41
C MET A 1 -22.05 21.07 -14.38
N GLU A 2 -21.60 21.71 -13.31
CA GLU A 2 -20.20 22.10 -13.15
C GLU A 2 -19.33 20.83 -13.13
N SER A 3 -18.54 20.60 -14.16
CA SER A 3 -17.53 19.53 -14.17
C SER A 3 -16.52 19.87 -13.06
N ARG A 4 -16.49 19.10 -11.97
CA ARG A 4 -15.47 19.27 -10.92
C ARG A 4 -14.09 19.20 -11.59
N THR A 5 -13.31 20.27 -11.49
CA THR A 5 -11.96 20.33 -12.06
C THR A 5 -11.01 19.54 -11.17
N THR A 6 -10.85 18.24 -11.44
CA THR A 6 -9.86 17.38 -10.79
C THR A 6 -8.52 17.46 -11.50
N TRP A 7 -7.46 16.93 -10.86
CA TRP A 7 -6.12 16.83 -11.43
C TRP A 7 -6.08 16.06 -12.77
N MET A 8 -7.08 15.21 -13.04
CA MET A 8 -7.21 14.45 -14.28
C MET A 8 -7.84 15.24 -15.43
N THR A 9 -8.57 16.32 -15.14
CA THR A 9 -9.43 17.01 -16.12
C THR A 9 -8.67 17.45 -17.36
N LEU A 10 -7.51 18.09 -17.19
CA LEU A 10 -6.71 18.58 -18.32
C LEU A 10 -6.15 17.43 -19.17
N ILE A 11 -5.70 16.36 -18.51
CA ILE A 11 -5.18 15.17 -19.19
C ILE A 11 -6.31 14.47 -19.95
N PHE A 12 -7.49 14.36 -19.35
CA PHE A 12 -8.66 13.74 -19.94
C PHE A 12 -9.14 14.53 -21.18
N LYS A 13 -9.31 15.85 -21.06
CA LYS A 13 -9.70 16.72 -22.18
C LYS A 13 -8.71 16.66 -23.34
N TYR A 14 -7.42 16.67 -23.04
CA TYR A 14 -6.38 16.53 -24.06
C TYR A 14 -6.46 15.17 -24.77
N LEU A 15 -6.59 14.07 -24.03
CA LEU A 15 -6.66 12.73 -24.62
C LEU A 15 -7.99 12.45 -25.35
N GLN A 16 -9.07 13.11 -24.96
CA GLN A 16 -10.40 12.92 -25.56
C GLN A 16 -10.62 13.80 -26.79
N ASN A 17 -10.31 15.10 -26.67
CA ASN A 17 -10.68 16.12 -27.64
C ASN A 17 -9.46 16.84 -28.27
N GLY A 18 -8.24 16.60 -27.74
CA GLY A 18 -7.04 17.36 -28.14
C GLY A 18 -6.98 18.78 -27.56
N GLU A 19 -7.83 19.10 -26.59
CA GLU A 19 -7.89 20.43 -25.97
C GLU A 19 -6.70 20.68 -25.04
N THR A 20 -6.04 21.83 -25.19
CA THR A 20 -4.96 22.31 -24.31
C THR A 20 -5.12 23.79 -23.96
N PRO A 21 -4.44 24.28 -22.91
CA PRO A 21 -4.44 25.71 -22.59
C PRO A 21 -3.80 26.56 -23.69
N ASP A 22 -4.26 27.80 -23.86
CA ASP A 22 -3.71 28.74 -24.86
C ASP A 22 -2.24 29.14 -24.58
N ASP A 23 -1.79 29.07 -23.33
CA ASP A 23 -0.39 29.35 -22.98
C ASP A 23 0.52 28.23 -23.52
N PRO A 24 1.46 28.52 -24.43
CA PRO A 24 2.37 27.53 -25.01
C PRO A 24 3.19 26.76 -23.96
N ARG A 25 3.46 27.36 -22.79
CA ARG A 25 4.20 26.70 -21.71
C ARG A 25 3.36 25.65 -20.99
N GLU A 26 2.10 25.94 -20.73
CA GLU A 26 1.15 25.01 -20.11
C GLU A 26 0.72 23.92 -21.09
N ASP A 27 0.52 24.25 -22.37
CA ASP A 27 0.29 23.28 -23.45
C ASP A 27 1.38 22.18 -23.47
N LEU A 28 2.64 22.60 -23.52
CA LEU A 28 3.76 21.65 -23.54
C LEU A 28 3.83 20.79 -22.27
N LYS A 29 3.43 21.32 -21.10
CA LYS A 29 3.35 20.55 -19.85
C LYS A 29 2.25 19.49 -19.93
N VAL A 30 1.06 19.84 -20.42
CA VAL A 30 -0.06 18.92 -20.57
C VAL A 30 0.29 17.81 -21.55
N ILE A 31 0.88 18.13 -22.71
CA ILE A 31 1.32 17.15 -23.71
C ILE A 31 2.31 16.15 -23.10
N LYS A 32 3.34 16.66 -22.41
CA LYS A 32 4.36 15.82 -21.75
C LYS A 32 3.77 14.94 -20.65
N GLU A 33 2.82 15.47 -19.88
CA GLU A 33 2.18 14.73 -18.81
C GLU A 33 1.23 13.66 -19.36
N ALA A 34 0.41 14.00 -20.35
CA ALA A 34 -0.55 13.11 -20.99
C ALA A 34 0.10 11.91 -21.69
N ALA A 35 1.35 12.03 -22.16
CA ALA A 35 2.13 10.91 -22.69
C ALA A 35 2.26 9.74 -21.69
N LYS A 36 2.09 9.98 -20.39
CA LYS A 36 2.11 8.94 -19.34
C LYS A 36 0.77 8.23 -19.19
N TYR A 37 -0.30 8.65 -19.87
CA TYR A 37 -1.66 8.17 -19.67
C TYR A 37 -2.35 7.74 -20.96
N THR A 38 -3.31 6.83 -20.83
CA THR A 38 -4.18 6.37 -21.90
C THR A 38 -5.62 6.43 -21.45
N LEU A 39 -6.51 6.76 -22.37
CA LEU A 39 -7.95 6.71 -22.13
C LEU A 39 -8.49 5.35 -22.59
N MET A 40 -9.27 4.68 -21.74
CA MET A 40 -10.00 3.46 -22.10
C MET A 40 -11.44 3.57 -21.59
N GLY A 41 -12.39 3.64 -22.52
CA GLY A 41 -13.76 4.00 -22.19
C GLY A 41 -13.82 5.39 -21.56
N GLN A 42 -14.41 5.50 -20.38
CA GLN A 42 -14.51 6.76 -19.61
C GLN A 42 -13.48 6.89 -18.49
N HIS A 43 -12.47 6.01 -18.46
CA HIS A 43 -11.50 5.95 -17.37
C HIS A 43 -10.09 6.25 -17.84
N LEU A 44 -9.36 7.03 -17.05
CA LEU A 44 -7.96 7.35 -17.28
C LEU A 44 -7.06 6.27 -16.68
N TYR A 45 -6.05 5.84 -17.44
CA TYR A 45 -5.07 4.84 -16.99
C TYR A 45 -3.66 5.37 -17.13
N ARG A 46 -2.84 5.21 -16.10
CA ARG A 46 -1.41 5.52 -16.13
C ARG A 46 -0.62 4.34 -16.69
N ARG A 47 0.28 4.62 -17.63
CA ARG A 47 1.28 3.69 -18.14
C ARG A 47 2.33 3.46 -17.06
N SER A 48 2.57 2.20 -16.73
CA SER A 48 3.59 1.77 -15.77
C SER A 48 4.63 0.89 -16.47
N PHE A 49 5.88 0.97 -16.02
CA PHE A 49 6.96 0.13 -16.55
C PHE A 49 6.88 -1.30 -15.99
N SER A 50 6.58 -1.44 -14.70
CA SER A 50 6.62 -2.72 -13.98
C SER A 50 5.24 -3.29 -13.64
N PHE A 51 4.17 -2.56 -13.96
CA PHE A 51 2.80 -2.96 -13.68
C PHE A 51 1.95 -2.86 -14.95
N PRO A 52 0.83 -3.61 -15.03
CA PRO A 52 -0.22 -3.32 -15.99
C PRO A 52 -0.70 -1.87 -15.88
N LEU A 53 -1.56 -1.45 -16.82
CA LEU A 53 -2.18 -0.14 -16.78
C LEU A 53 -2.86 0.11 -15.42
N LEU A 54 -2.52 1.23 -14.79
CA LEU A 54 -3.05 1.59 -13.46
C LEU A 54 -4.23 2.53 -13.63
N ARG A 55 -5.42 2.14 -13.18
CA ARG A 55 -6.60 2.99 -13.16
C ARG A 55 -6.35 4.19 -12.26
N CYS A 56 -6.54 5.39 -12.83
CA CYS A 56 -6.44 6.63 -12.08
C CYS A 56 -7.72 6.83 -11.26
N LEU A 57 -7.57 7.22 -10.00
CA LEU A 57 -8.68 7.41 -9.07
C LEU A 57 -8.87 8.89 -8.72
N GLU A 58 -10.13 9.25 -8.47
CA GLU A 58 -10.49 10.54 -7.86
C GLU A 58 -10.43 10.50 -6.33
N ASP A 59 -10.62 11.66 -5.70
CA ASP A 59 -10.48 11.85 -4.25
C ASP A 59 -11.40 10.92 -3.44
N GLU A 60 -12.65 10.74 -3.87
CA GLU A 60 -13.61 9.84 -3.21
C GLU A 60 -13.18 8.36 -3.30
N GLU A 61 -12.83 7.90 -4.51
CA GLU A 61 -12.38 6.51 -4.74
C GLU A 61 -11.04 6.21 -4.03
N SER A 62 -10.10 7.16 -4.07
CA SER A 62 -8.79 7.00 -3.45
C SER A 62 -8.88 6.93 -1.92
N THR A 63 -9.77 7.70 -1.31
CA THR A 63 -10.04 7.65 0.14
C THR A 63 -10.57 6.28 0.54
N TYR A 64 -11.55 5.75 -0.20
CA TYR A 64 -12.07 4.40 0.04
C TYR A 64 -10.98 3.32 -0.05
N ILE A 65 -10.10 3.40 -1.05
CA ILE A 65 -8.98 2.44 -1.19
C ILE A 65 -7.99 2.57 -0.02
N ILE A 66 -7.74 3.77 0.47
CA ILE A 66 -6.89 3.98 1.65
C ILE A 66 -7.51 3.30 2.89
N GLU A 67 -8.80 3.54 3.13
CA GLU A 67 -9.55 2.96 4.25
C GLU A 67 -9.54 1.43 4.19
N GLU A 68 -9.89 0.85 3.04
CA GLU A 68 -9.93 -0.60 2.85
C GLU A 68 -8.55 -1.25 3.06
N VAL A 69 -7.47 -0.62 2.59
CA VAL A 69 -6.12 -1.17 2.75
C VAL A 69 -5.61 -1.02 4.19
N HIS A 70 -6.04 0.02 4.90
CA HIS A 70 -5.64 0.28 6.29
C HIS A 70 -6.45 -0.55 7.31
N GLU A 71 -7.76 -0.59 7.16
CA GLU A 71 -8.70 -1.21 8.11
C GLU A 71 -9.18 -2.60 7.70
N GLY A 72 -8.94 -3.02 6.46
CA GLY A 72 -9.38 -4.32 5.95
C GLY A 72 -8.81 -5.50 6.74
N VAL A 73 -9.26 -6.71 6.39
CA VAL A 73 -8.96 -7.97 7.09
C VAL A 73 -7.44 -8.25 7.24
N CYS A 74 -6.60 -7.56 6.46
CA CYS A 74 -5.15 -7.61 6.56
C CYS A 74 -4.52 -6.23 6.79
N GLY A 75 -5.19 -5.40 7.60
CA GLY A 75 -4.71 -4.11 8.09
C GLY A 75 -3.32 -4.28 8.70
N THR A 76 -2.33 -3.98 7.88
CA THR A 76 -0.91 -4.18 8.20
C THR A 76 -0.34 -2.78 8.36
N HIS A 77 0.52 -2.57 9.36
CA HIS A 77 1.24 -1.32 9.59
C HIS A 77 2.29 -1.10 8.48
N ILE A 78 1.81 -0.93 7.24
CA ILE A 78 2.63 -0.81 6.05
C ILE A 78 3.07 0.66 5.92
N GLY A 79 4.37 0.92 5.85
CA GLY A 79 4.89 2.25 5.53
C GLY A 79 4.51 2.71 4.11
N GLY A 80 4.48 4.02 3.87
CA GLY A 80 3.93 4.59 2.63
C GLY A 80 4.51 4.03 1.31
N ARG A 81 5.79 3.62 1.26
CA ARG A 81 6.38 2.99 0.06
C ARG A 81 5.82 1.61 -0.24
N ALA A 82 5.66 0.79 0.80
CA ALA A 82 5.14 -0.56 0.65
C ALA A 82 3.63 -0.53 0.34
N LEU A 83 2.91 0.48 0.84
CA LEU A 83 1.52 0.72 0.45
C LEU A 83 1.41 1.09 -1.04
N ALA A 84 2.17 2.07 -1.51
CA ALA A 84 2.14 2.47 -2.91
C ALA A 84 2.38 1.28 -3.84
N SER A 85 3.30 0.40 -3.45
CA SER A 85 3.56 -0.86 -4.17
C SER A 85 2.40 -1.86 -4.07
N LYS A 86 1.65 -1.88 -2.97
CA LYS A 86 0.45 -2.73 -2.80
C LYS A 86 -0.70 -2.22 -3.68
N ILE A 87 -0.96 -0.91 -3.68
CA ILE A 87 -2.02 -0.28 -4.48
C ILE A 87 -1.71 -0.36 -5.97
N ALA A 88 -0.46 -0.11 -6.38
CA ALA A 88 -0.05 -0.28 -7.77
C ALA A 88 -0.20 -1.74 -8.25
N ARG A 89 0.09 -2.73 -7.39
CA ARG A 89 -0.17 -4.16 -7.70
C ARG A 89 -1.66 -4.48 -7.83
N ALA A 90 -2.52 -3.76 -7.11
CA ALA A 90 -3.98 -3.87 -7.26
C ALA A 90 -4.51 -3.13 -8.51
N GLY A 91 -3.66 -2.41 -9.23
CA GLY A 91 -4.02 -1.74 -10.49
C GLY A 91 -4.53 -0.32 -10.32
N TYR A 92 -4.24 0.37 -9.21
CA TYR A 92 -4.72 1.73 -8.95
C TYR A 92 -3.59 2.75 -8.81
N TYR A 93 -3.90 4.02 -9.11
CA TYR A 93 -2.95 5.13 -9.02
C TYR A 93 -3.64 6.48 -8.77
N TRP A 94 -2.98 7.36 -8.02
CA TRP A 94 -3.22 8.80 -8.04
C TRP A 94 -1.93 9.54 -7.58
N PRO A 95 -1.71 10.81 -7.97
CA PRO A 95 -0.43 11.51 -7.76
C PRO A 95 -0.03 11.66 -6.28
N THR A 96 -1.00 11.87 -5.41
CA THR A 96 -0.80 12.17 -3.98
C THR A 96 -0.88 10.95 -3.08
N LEU A 97 -0.96 9.73 -3.64
CA LEU A 97 -1.14 8.45 -2.92
C LEU A 97 -0.32 8.30 -1.64
N ARG A 98 0.98 8.58 -1.70
CA ARG A 98 1.84 8.45 -0.52
C ARG A 98 1.50 9.50 0.54
N LYS A 99 1.22 10.74 0.11
CA LYS A 99 0.91 11.85 1.00
C LYS A 99 -0.43 11.59 1.71
N ASP A 100 -1.46 11.28 0.94
CA ASP A 100 -2.83 11.09 1.44
C ASP A 100 -2.88 9.95 2.46
N TYR A 101 -2.19 8.84 2.18
CA TYR A 101 -2.08 7.76 3.13
C TYR A 101 -1.36 8.17 4.42
N MET A 102 -0.23 8.89 4.31
CA MET A 102 0.50 9.31 5.51
C MET A 102 -0.31 10.28 6.37
N GLU A 103 -1.14 11.12 5.75
CA GLU A 103 -2.08 12.00 6.45
C GLU A 103 -3.22 11.21 7.10
N TYR A 104 -3.73 10.19 6.42
CA TYR A 104 -4.74 9.30 6.97
C TYR A 104 -4.22 8.53 8.20
N VAL A 105 -3.04 7.91 8.07
CA VAL A 105 -2.39 7.15 9.14
C VAL A 105 -2.04 8.02 10.36
N LYS A 106 -1.69 9.29 10.14
CA LYS A 106 -1.48 10.24 11.25
C LYS A 106 -2.73 10.43 12.11
N LYS A 107 -3.91 10.35 11.53
CA LYS A 107 -5.21 10.48 12.22
C LYS A 107 -5.67 9.17 12.88
N CYS A 108 -5.02 8.04 12.59
CA CYS A 108 -5.40 6.75 13.14
C CYS A 108 -4.81 6.53 14.54
N ASP A 109 -5.67 6.52 15.55
CA ASP A 109 -5.30 6.27 16.96
C ASP A 109 -4.59 4.93 17.17
N LYS A 110 -5.06 3.86 16.50
CA LYS A 110 -4.44 2.53 16.59
C LYS A 110 -3.00 2.61 16.07
N TYR A 111 -2.79 3.29 14.95
CA TYR A 111 -1.45 3.46 14.41
C TYR A 111 -0.56 4.30 15.33
N GLN A 112 -1.06 5.41 15.88
CA GLN A 112 -0.26 6.26 16.79
C GLN A 112 0.20 5.53 18.06
N LYS A 113 -0.66 4.67 18.62
CA LYS A 113 -0.33 3.92 19.85
C LYS A 113 0.69 2.80 19.63
N PHE A 114 0.63 2.12 18.49
CA PHE A 114 1.43 0.93 18.21
C PHE A 114 2.59 1.17 17.24
N ALA A 115 2.72 2.36 16.66
CA ALA A 115 3.87 2.69 15.83
C ALA A 115 5.16 2.57 16.66
N GLU A 116 6.08 1.74 16.19
CA GLU A 116 7.43 1.63 16.76
C GLU A 116 8.16 2.95 16.53
N GLY A 117 8.05 3.87 17.49
CA GLY A 117 8.94 5.02 17.57
C GLY A 117 10.37 4.56 17.84
N HIS A 118 11.36 5.31 17.37
CA HIS A 118 12.71 5.18 17.89
C HIS A 118 12.68 5.51 19.39
N LYS A 119 12.61 4.47 20.23
CA LYS A 119 12.68 4.58 21.70
C LYS A 119 14.11 4.76 22.21
N ALA A 120 15.07 4.93 21.30
CA ALA A 120 16.45 5.18 21.67
C ALA A 120 16.55 6.57 22.31
N PRO A 121 17.22 6.69 23.47
CA PRO A 121 17.53 7.99 24.04
C PRO A 121 18.31 8.83 23.00
N PRO A 122 18.04 10.15 22.90
CA PRO A 122 18.74 11.04 21.96
C PRO A 122 20.24 11.14 22.26
N GLU A 123 20.67 10.77 23.45
CA GLU A 123 22.06 10.81 23.91
C GLU A 123 22.48 9.46 24.51
N ARG A 124 23.76 9.11 24.38
CA ARG A 124 24.32 7.89 25.01
C ARG A 124 24.25 8.04 26.53
N LEU A 125 23.67 7.05 27.20
CA LEU A 125 23.68 6.99 28.67
C LEU A 125 25.11 6.80 29.17
N HIS A 126 25.57 7.70 30.04
CA HIS A 126 26.85 7.58 30.74
C HIS A 126 26.64 6.88 32.08
N PRO A 127 27.43 5.85 32.42
CA PRO A 127 27.35 5.22 33.74
C PRO A 127 27.82 6.22 34.80
N VAL A 128 27.04 6.37 35.88
CA VAL A 128 27.47 7.16 37.03
C VAL A 128 28.51 6.36 37.81
N THR A 129 29.79 6.72 37.68
CA THR A 129 30.87 6.13 38.47
C THR A 129 30.84 6.73 39.89
N SER A 130 30.72 5.90 40.92
CA SER A 130 30.87 6.32 42.31
C SER A 130 32.24 5.89 42.84
N PRO A 131 32.96 6.76 43.57
CA PRO A 131 34.31 6.44 44.07
C PRO A 131 34.30 5.44 45.24
N TRP A 132 33.13 5.18 45.84
CA TRP A 132 32.99 4.32 47.01
C TRP A 132 32.47 2.94 46.60
N PRO A 133 33.18 1.85 46.96
CA PRO A 133 32.61 0.51 46.85
C PRO A 133 31.33 0.47 47.71
N PHE A 134 30.25 -0.10 47.17
CA PHE A 134 28.90 -0.18 47.76
C PHE A 134 27.97 1.04 47.68
N PHE A 135 28.38 2.16 47.08
CA PHE A 135 27.49 3.34 46.97
C PHE A 135 26.29 3.12 46.03
N LYS A 136 26.44 2.26 45.03
CA LYS A 136 25.36 1.80 44.14
C LYS A 136 25.56 0.33 43.80
N TRP A 137 24.49 -0.45 43.87
CA TRP A 137 24.45 -1.82 43.39
C TRP A 137 23.19 -1.99 42.53
N GLY A 138 23.33 -2.74 41.43
CA GLY A 138 22.21 -3.15 40.59
C GLY A 138 21.99 -4.64 40.75
N VAL A 139 20.75 -5.05 41.03
CA VAL A 139 20.35 -6.46 40.96
C VAL A 139 19.54 -6.63 39.68
N ASP A 140 19.95 -7.59 38.87
CA ASP A 140 19.21 -8.04 37.70
C ASP A 140 18.71 -9.45 37.94
N ILE A 141 17.46 -9.73 37.54
CA ILE A 141 16.87 -11.05 37.64
C ILE A 141 17.07 -11.71 36.29
N LEU A 142 17.97 -12.69 36.26
CA LEU A 142 18.18 -13.50 35.07
C LEU A 142 16.92 -14.33 34.76
N GLY A 143 16.63 -14.45 33.47
CA GLY A 143 15.40 -15.02 32.92
C GLY A 143 15.13 -16.48 33.29
N PRO A 144 14.03 -17.07 32.79
CA PRO A 144 13.50 -18.33 33.29
C PRO A 144 14.56 -19.43 33.26
N PHE A 145 14.98 -19.84 34.45
CA PHE A 145 15.90 -20.95 34.63
C PHE A 145 15.15 -22.27 34.39
N PRO A 146 15.87 -23.33 33.96
CA PRO A 146 15.29 -24.66 33.96
C PRO A 146 14.77 -24.99 35.37
N GLN A 147 13.66 -25.71 35.43
CA GLN A 147 12.96 -25.98 36.68
C GLN A 147 13.92 -26.65 37.67
N ALA A 148 14.26 -25.94 38.75
CA ALA A 148 14.97 -26.54 39.86
C ALA A 148 14.03 -27.54 40.58
N PRO A 149 14.55 -28.64 41.14
CA PRO A 149 13.75 -29.55 41.95
C PRO A 149 13.08 -28.77 43.11
N GLY A 150 11.76 -28.59 43.05
CA GLY A 150 10.96 -27.91 44.08
C GLY A 150 10.18 -26.66 43.65
N GLN A 151 10.26 -26.17 42.41
CA GLN A 151 9.46 -25.02 41.94
C GLN A 151 8.09 -25.40 41.33
N ILE A 152 7.05 -24.63 41.68
CA ILE A 152 5.66 -24.72 41.17
C ILE A 152 5.37 -23.53 40.23
N TRP A 153 4.80 -23.79 39.05
CA TRP A 153 4.44 -22.76 38.05
C TRP A 153 2.91 -22.53 37.99
N HIS A 154 2.49 -21.30 37.72
CA HIS A 154 1.16 -20.98 37.15
C HIS A 154 1.35 -20.57 35.68
N THR A 155 0.84 -21.38 34.74
CA THR A 155 1.08 -21.21 33.30
C THR A 155 -0.01 -20.38 32.62
N GLY A 156 0.41 -19.43 31.77
CA GLY A 156 -0.44 -18.80 30.74
C GLY A 156 0.42 -18.48 29.51
N GLN A 157 0.26 -19.26 28.44
CA GLN A 157 0.88 -19.01 27.14
C GLN A 157 -0.17 -18.42 26.19
N ASP A 158 0.24 -17.52 25.30
CA ASP A 158 -0.17 -17.60 23.90
C ASP A 158 0.78 -16.78 23.00
N SER A 159 1.22 -17.40 21.91
CA SER A 159 2.10 -16.80 20.91
C SER A 159 1.38 -16.79 19.54
N LEU A 160 1.04 -15.60 19.06
CA LEU A 160 0.40 -15.41 17.75
C LEU A 160 1.47 -15.21 16.66
N ARG A 161 1.64 -16.23 15.82
CA ARG A 161 2.43 -16.20 14.59
C ARG A 161 1.54 -15.71 13.44
N GLN A 162 1.61 -14.42 13.09
CA GLN A 162 0.92 -13.90 11.90
C GLN A 162 1.80 -14.04 10.65
N ARG A 163 1.26 -14.71 9.61
CA ARG A 163 1.83 -14.78 8.26
C ARG A 163 1.26 -13.63 7.42
N ASN A 164 2.11 -12.94 6.69
CA ASN A 164 1.77 -11.89 5.74
C ASN A 164 1.06 -12.46 4.48
N SER A 165 -0.24 -12.73 4.57
CA SER A 165 -1.11 -12.92 3.40
C SER A 165 -1.97 -11.68 3.22
N ILE A 166 -1.97 -11.10 2.02
CA ILE A 166 -2.95 -10.08 1.64
C ILE A 166 -4.26 -10.83 1.30
N CYS A 167 -5.24 -10.77 2.19
CA CYS A 167 -6.64 -11.03 1.84
C CYS A 167 -7.25 -9.71 1.37
N LEU A 168 -6.98 -9.32 0.12
CA LEU A 168 -7.99 -8.52 -0.58
C LEU A 168 -9.14 -9.51 -0.76
N LYS A 169 -10.18 -9.42 0.08
CA LYS A 169 -11.43 -10.03 -0.32
C LYS A 169 -11.73 -9.45 -1.70
N ARG A 170 -12.02 -10.31 -2.67
CA ARG A 170 -12.96 -9.98 -3.75
C ARG A 170 -14.28 -9.68 -3.05
N ASP A 171 -14.37 -8.54 -2.36
CA ASP A 171 -15.60 -8.13 -1.71
C ASP A 171 -16.48 -7.59 -2.85
N SER A 172 -17.62 -8.23 -3.00
CA SER A 172 -18.63 -8.03 -4.04
C SER A 172 -19.20 -6.60 -4.12
N ARG A 173 -18.70 -5.67 -3.30
CA ARG A 173 -19.08 -4.25 -3.28
C ARG A 173 -18.33 -3.39 -4.29
N ILE A 174 -17.14 -3.80 -4.75
CA ILE A 174 -16.41 -3.11 -5.84
C ILE A 174 -17.12 -3.27 -7.20
N LEU A 175 -18.02 -4.25 -7.34
CA LEU A 175 -18.70 -4.55 -8.61
C LEU A 175 -20.11 -3.97 -8.77
N GLN A 176 -20.80 -3.57 -7.70
CA GLN A 176 -22.19 -3.12 -7.84
C GLN A 176 -22.40 -1.71 -8.42
N ARG A 177 -21.33 -0.97 -8.73
CA ARG A 177 -21.44 0.32 -9.43
C ARG A 177 -20.51 0.47 -10.65
N LEU A 178 -19.92 -0.63 -11.11
CA LEU A 178 -19.00 -0.66 -12.25
C LEU A 178 -19.35 -1.75 -13.28
N GLU A 179 -20.58 -2.28 -13.23
CA GLU A 179 -21.11 -3.15 -14.29
C GLU A 179 -21.87 -2.31 -15.31
N ASP A 180 -21.12 -1.66 -16.19
CA ASP A 180 -21.54 -1.55 -17.58
C ASP A 180 -20.30 -1.48 -18.48
N LYS A 181 -20.10 -2.60 -19.21
CA LYS A 181 -19.35 -2.74 -20.48
C LYS A 181 -17.86 -3.12 -20.38
N THR A 182 -17.68 -4.46 -20.41
CA THR A 182 -16.72 -5.21 -21.24
C THR A 182 -15.23 -5.04 -20.96
N ILE A 183 -14.67 -5.97 -20.17
CA ILE A 183 -13.24 -6.31 -20.19
C ILE A 183 -13.05 -7.52 -21.12
N VAL A 184 -12.44 -7.30 -22.29
CA VAL A 184 -11.93 -8.36 -23.15
C VAL A 184 -10.59 -8.82 -22.59
N TYR A 185 -10.51 -10.06 -22.09
CA TYR A 185 -9.26 -10.71 -21.74
C TYR A 185 -8.67 -11.41 -22.99
N PHE A 186 -7.52 -10.94 -23.49
CA PHE A 186 -6.69 -11.73 -24.41
C PHE A 186 -5.82 -12.68 -23.60
N GLY A 187 -6.18 -13.97 -23.58
CA GLY A 187 -5.33 -15.04 -23.07
C GLY A 187 -4.16 -15.32 -24.01
N ARG A 188 -2.96 -15.50 -23.46
CA ARG A 188 -1.85 -16.14 -24.19
C ARG A 188 -2.11 -17.65 -24.25
N THR A 189 -2.13 -18.17 -25.46
CA THR A 189 -2.28 -19.58 -25.84
C THR A 189 -1.21 -20.50 -25.23
N PRO A 190 -1.53 -21.77 -24.91
CA PRO A 190 -0.54 -22.79 -24.59
C PRO A 190 0.19 -23.26 -25.86
N SER A 191 1.50 -23.46 -25.71
CA SER A 191 2.45 -23.92 -26.72
C SER A 191 2.05 -25.29 -27.30
N VAL A 192 2.07 -25.40 -28.63
CA VAL A 192 1.86 -26.63 -29.41
C VAL A 192 3.12 -27.49 -29.36
N GLN A 193 3.03 -28.75 -28.90
CA GLN A 193 3.96 -29.81 -29.29
C GLN A 193 3.24 -31.15 -29.58
N ARG A 194 3.13 -31.41 -30.90
CA ARG A 194 3.38 -32.65 -31.65
C ARG A 194 2.70 -33.97 -31.19
N LEU A 195 1.61 -34.32 -31.88
CA LEU A 195 1.10 -35.69 -32.03
C LEU A 195 2.10 -36.57 -32.81
N SER A 196 2.55 -37.67 -32.23
CA SER A 196 3.20 -38.77 -32.94
C SER A 196 2.12 -39.65 -33.59
N ARG A 197 2.16 -39.75 -34.92
CA ARG A 197 1.44 -40.78 -35.68
C ARG A 197 2.30 -42.04 -35.72
N SER A 198 1.80 -43.13 -35.14
CA SER A 198 2.28 -44.48 -35.42
C SER A 198 1.44 -45.10 -36.53
N ARG A 199 2.08 -45.55 -37.62
CA ARG A 199 1.58 -46.57 -38.55
C ARG A 199 2.76 -47.25 -39.24
N LYS A 200 3.14 -48.43 -38.77
CA LYS A 200 2.92 -49.72 -39.45
C LYS A 200 3.02 -50.82 -38.41
#